data_AF-A0A2J0M621-F1
#
_entry.id   AF-A0A2J0M621-F1
#
_cell.length_a   1.000
_cell.length_b   1.000
_cell.length_c   1.000
_cell.angle_alpha   90.00
_cell.angle_beta   90.00
_cell.angle_gamma   90.00
#
_symmetry.space_group_name_H-M   'P 1'
#
loop_
_entity.id
_entity.type
_entity.pdbx_description
1 polymer ?
#
loop_
_entity_poly.entity_id
_entity_poly.type
_entity_poly.pdbx_seq_one_letter_code
_entity_poly.pdbx_strand_id
1 'polypeptide(L)'
;DSNQKDQSGMPNEIKGKETLPPGIADQTKKREVRAKTSGMKIALYDISDSPEMLLGRIIDDTLTVNTKHPAWLKAKQRGLEEYHILISVGSVLSEFLEDQKSPQEFLNRFLQSWAQAETEVKTGKLF
;
A
#
# COMPACT_ATOMS: atom_id res chain seq x y z
N ASP A 1 41.42 -41.97 -63.29
CA ASP A 1 42.26 -40.95 -63.94
C ASP A 1 41.71 -39.55 -63.75
N SER A 2 42.64 -38.65 -63.50
CA SER A 2 42.53 -37.21 -63.33
C SER A 2 41.85 -36.51 -64.51
N ASN A 3 41.19 -35.36 -64.28
CA ASN A 3 41.80 -34.05 -64.57
C ASN A 3 40.89 -32.86 -64.22
N GLN A 4 41.52 -31.79 -63.74
CA GLN A 4 41.00 -30.49 -63.28
C GLN A 4 40.58 -29.55 -64.42
N LYS A 5 39.78 -28.52 -64.09
CA LYS A 5 39.98 -27.08 -64.44
C LYS A 5 38.87 -26.22 -63.78
N ASP A 6 39.23 -25.42 -62.77
CA ASP A 6 39.44 -23.94 -62.81
C ASP A 6 38.15 -23.13 -63.03
N GLN A 7 37.67 -22.41 -61.99
CA GLN A 7 37.86 -20.95 -61.75
C GLN A 7 37.34 -20.09 -62.93
N SER A 8 36.54 -19.04 -62.81
CA SER A 8 36.17 -18.13 -61.72
C SER A 8 35.07 -17.19 -62.28
N GLY A 9 34.25 -16.57 -61.42
CA GLY A 9 33.27 -15.57 -61.85
C GLY A 9 32.26 -15.17 -60.76
N MET A 10 32.73 -14.45 -59.74
CA MET A 10 31.89 -13.57 -58.89
C MET A 10 31.61 -12.25 -59.66
N PRO A 11 30.74 -11.32 -59.22
CA PRO A 11 29.86 -11.32 -58.04
C PRO A 11 28.41 -10.85 -58.35
N ASN A 12 27.47 -11.01 -57.42
CA ASN A 12 26.53 -9.91 -57.19
C ASN A 12 26.02 -9.89 -55.74
N GLU A 13 26.29 -8.77 -55.08
CA GLU A 13 25.72 -8.39 -53.79
C GLU A 13 24.20 -8.37 -53.87
N ILE A 14 23.54 -8.99 -52.90
CA ILE A 14 22.23 -8.51 -52.45
C ILE A 14 22.27 -8.39 -50.93
N LYS A 15 22.45 -7.13 -50.48
CA LYS A 15 22.14 -6.64 -49.14
C LYS A 15 20.69 -6.96 -48.80
N GLY A 16 20.46 -8.01 -48.03
CA GLY A 16 19.24 -8.18 -47.24
C GLY A 16 19.50 -7.72 -45.82
N LYS A 17 19.07 -6.50 -45.47
CA LYS A 17 18.87 -6.13 -44.06
C LYS A 17 17.80 -7.07 -43.51
N GLU A 18 18.18 -8.01 -42.65
CA GLU A 18 17.21 -8.65 -41.75
C GLU A 18 16.67 -7.58 -40.80
N THR A 19 15.56 -6.94 -41.20
CA THR A 19 14.74 -6.19 -40.27
C THR A 19 14.02 -7.19 -39.38
N LEU A 20 14.52 -7.32 -38.16
CA LEU A 20 13.86 -8.06 -37.09
C LEU A 20 12.40 -7.60 -36.94
N PRO A 21 11.45 -8.51 -36.69
CA PRO A 21 10.04 -8.15 -36.51
C PRO A 21 9.85 -7.24 -35.28
N PRO A 22 8.97 -6.22 -35.36
CA PRO A 22 8.71 -5.32 -34.26
C PRO A 22 7.87 -6.06 -33.20
N GLY A 23 8.56 -6.71 -32.26
CA GLY A 23 7.91 -7.40 -31.16
C GLY A 23 8.82 -7.76 -29.99
N ILE A 24 10.13 -7.60 -30.13
CA ILE A 24 11.10 -7.89 -29.07
C ILE A 24 12.11 -6.74 -28.97
N ALA A 25 11.60 -5.54 -28.73
CA ALA A 25 12.43 -4.43 -28.29
C ALA A 25 11.71 -3.74 -27.13
N ASP A 26 12.35 -3.81 -25.97
CA ASP A 26 12.01 -3.14 -24.71
C ASP A 26 11.06 -3.89 -23.76
N GLN A 27 11.56 -4.96 -23.14
CA GLN A 27 11.00 -5.51 -21.88
C GLN A 27 11.79 -5.08 -20.64
N THR A 28 12.42 -3.89 -20.66
CA THR A 28 13.07 -3.31 -19.47
C THR A 28 12.16 -2.40 -18.65
N LYS A 29 10.87 -2.31 -18.97
CA LYS A 29 9.89 -1.77 -18.03
C LYS A 29 9.38 -2.88 -17.12
N LYS A 30 10.07 -3.00 -15.97
CA LYS A 30 9.54 -3.62 -14.76
C LYS A 30 8.19 -2.94 -14.49
N ARG A 31 7.10 -3.49 -15.03
CA ARG A 31 5.74 -3.11 -14.63
C ARG A 31 5.69 -3.50 -13.16
N GLU A 32 5.80 -2.51 -12.29
CA GLU A 32 5.45 -2.68 -10.90
C GLU A 32 4.00 -3.16 -10.89
N VAL A 33 3.82 -4.47 -10.77
CA VAL A 33 2.54 -5.05 -10.39
C VAL A 33 2.34 -4.50 -8.99
N ARG A 34 1.61 -3.39 -8.89
CA ARG A 34 1.20 -2.84 -7.61
C ARG A 34 0.34 -3.92 -6.98
N ALA A 35 0.94 -4.69 -6.09
CA ALA A 35 0.22 -5.62 -5.24
C ALA A 35 -0.94 -4.81 -4.64
N LYS A 36 -2.18 -5.26 -4.85
CA LYS A 36 -3.32 -4.69 -4.13
C LYS A 36 -2.97 -4.87 -2.66
N THR A 37 -2.57 -3.78 -1.99
CA THR A 37 -2.44 -3.76 -0.55
C THR A 37 -3.86 -3.94 -0.03
N SER A 38 -4.25 -5.19 0.21
CA SER A 38 -5.49 -5.56 0.88
C SER A 38 -5.33 -5.20 2.34
N GLY A 39 -5.31 -3.90 2.62
CA GLY A 39 -5.11 -3.34 3.95
C GLY A 39 -5.94 -2.09 4.08
N MET A 40 -6.64 -2.00 5.21
CA MET A 40 -7.35 -0.81 5.62
C MET A 40 -6.33 0.32 5.84
N LYS A 41 -6.62 1.51 5.29
CA LYS A 41 -5.80 2.71 5.48
C LYS A 41 -6.36 3.54 6.63
N ILE A 42 -5.49 4.19 7.37
CA ILE A 42 -5.87 5.23 8.33
C ILE A 42 -5.42 6.56 7.75
N ALA A 43 -6.35 7.49 7.60
CA ALA A 43 -6.11 8.85 7.11
C ALA A 43 -6.40 9.87 8.21
N LEU A 44 -5.60 10.94 8.27
CA LEU A 44 -5.86 12.09 9.11
C LEU A 44 -6.37 13.21 8.20
N TYR A 45 -7.65 13.55 8.28
CA TYR A 45 -8.24 14.55 7.40
C TYR A 45 -9.45 15.23 8.06
N ASP A 46 -9.77 16.44 7.60
CA ASP A 46 -10.94 17.16 8.08
C ASP A 46 -12.22 16.54 7.52
N ILE A 47 -13.12 16.15 8.41
CA ILE A 47 -14.49 15.76 8.03
C ILE A 47 -15.37 16.98 8.25
N SER A 48 -15.85 17.58 7.15
CA SER A 48 -16.65 18.81 7.17
C SER A 48 -17.95 18.71 6.36
N ASP A 49 -18.17 17.57 5.71
CA ASP A 49 -19.33 17.21 4.91
C ASP A 49 -20.44 16.50 5.73
N SER A 50 -20.26 16.39 7.05
CA SER A 50 -21.28 15.87 7.98
C SER A 50 -21.81 17.00 8.87
N PRO A 51 -23.14 17.07 9.13
CA PRO A 51 -23.68 18.00 10.13
C PRO A 51 -23.25 17.62 11.56
N GLU A 52 -22.88 16.36 11.78
CA GLU A 52 -22.42 15.86 13.07
C GLU A 52 -20.89 15.93 13.19
N MET A 53 -20.42 16.21 14.40
CA MET A 53 -18.98 16.25 14.72
C MET A 53 -18.45 14.84 14.97
N LEU A 54 -18.19 14.10 13.90
CA LEU A 54 -17.70 12.71 13.96
C LEU A 54 -16.25 12.65 14.46
N LEU A 55 -15.92 11.61 15.24
CA LEU A 55 -14.53 11.25 15.55
C LEU A 55 -13.79 10.73 14.31
N GLY A 56 -14.51 9.97 13.48
CA GLY A 56 -14.01 9.44 12.24
C GLY A 56 -15.10 8.72 11.46
N ARG A 57 -14.74 8.16 10.31
CA ARG A 57 -15.64 7.35 9.49
C ARG A 57 -14.85 6.40 8.59
N ILE A 58 -15.51 5.37 8.09
CA ILE A 58 -14.96 4.49 7.06
C ILE A 58 -15.64 4.81 5.72
N ILE A 59 -14.84 5.03 4.69
CA ILE A 59 -15.28 5.07 3.29
C ILE A 59 -14.36 4.14 2.52
N ASP A 60 -14.95 3.19 1.79
CA ASP A 60 -14.24 2.11 1.08
C ASP A 60 -13.25 1.36 2.00
N ASP A 61 -11.95 1.50 1.76
CA ASP A 61 -10.86 0.88 2.52
C ASP A 61 -10.17 1.85 3.48
N THR A 62 -10.70 3.05 3.67
CA THR A 62 -10.05 4.14 4.41
C THR A 62 -10.87 4.58 5.61
N LEU A 63 -10.27 4.45 6.80
CA LEU A 63 -10.77 5.07 8.02
C LEU A 63 -10.12 6.44 8.19
N THR A 64 -10.95 7.47 8.14
CA THR A 64 -10.51 8.85 8.37
C THR A 64 -10.73 9.22 9.83
N VAL A 65 -9.68 9.64 10.53
CA VAL A 65 -9.75 10.32 11.83
C VAL A 65 -9.91 11.81 11.58
N ASN A 66 -10.93 12.42 12.20
CA ASN A 66 -11.31 13.80 11.93
C ASN A 66 -10.36 14.80 12.60
N THR A 67 -9.48 15.43 11.82
CA THR A 67 -8.54 16.43 12.33
C THR A 67 -9.16 17.77 12.69
N LYS A 68 -10.44 17.97 12.39
CA LYS A 68 -11.21 19.14 12.81
C LYS A 68 -11.91 18.95 14.16
N HIS A 69 -11.95 17.71 14.68
CA HIS A 69 -12.63 17.41 15.93
C HIS A 69 -11.96 18.15 17.12
N PRO A 70 -12.71 18.81 18.02
CA PRO A 70 -12.12 19.55 19.14
C PRO A 70 -11.19 18.72 20.03
N ALA A 71 -11.52 17.44 20.25
CA ALA A 71 -10.67 16.52 21.00
C ALA A 71 -9.35 16.20 20.29
N TRP A 72 -9.32 16.15 18.95
CA TRP A 72 -8.07 16.03 18.18
C TRP A 72 -7.20 17.27 18.39
N LEU A 73 -7.78 18.47 18.26
CA LEU A 73 -7.05 19.72 18.46
C LEU A 73 -6.43 19.79 19.87
N LYS A 74 -7.18 19.38 20.89
CA LYS A 74 -6.69 19.27 22.27
C LYS A 74 -5.60 18.22 22.42
N ALA A 75 -5.76 17.04 21.81
CA ALA A 75 -4.78 15.96 21.85
C ALA A 75 -3.45 16.41 21.20
N LYS A 76 -3.53 17.02 20.02
CA LYS A 76 -2.38 17.59 19.29
C LYS A 76 -1.63 18.64 20.10
N GLN A 77 -2.35 19.54 20.77
CA GLN A 77 -1.72 20.53 21.67
C GLN A 77 -0.97 19.89 22.86
N ARG A 78 -1.30 18.65 23.20
CA ARG A 78 -0.76 17.93 24.38
C ARG A 78 0.21 16.81 23.99
N GLY A 79 0.46 16.56 22.71
CA GLY A 79 1.27 15.43 22.26
C GLY A 79 0.60 14.07 22.47
N LEU A 80 -0.74 14.01 22.42
CA LEU A 80 -1.55 12.81 22.67
C LEU A 80 -2.28 12.31 21.40
N GLU A 81 -1.77 12.65 20.22
CA GLU A 81 -2.37 12.31 18.93
C GLU A 81 -2.56 10.81 18.76
N GLU A 82 -1.58 10.01 19.19
CA GLU A 82 -1.63 8.55 19.08
C GLU A 82 -2.83 7.97 19.84
N TYR A 83 -3.05 8.39 21.08
CA TYR A 83 -4.23 7.99 21.85
C TYR A 83 -5.54 8.44 21.20
N HIS A 84 -5.57 9.63 20.59
CA HIS A 84 -6.75 10.06 19.85
C HIS A 84 -7.02 9.20 18.62
N ILE A 85 -5.97 8.81 17.89
CA ILE A 85 -6.06 7.89 16.75
C ILE A 85 -6.61 6.55 17.22
N LEU A 86 -6.05 5.96 18.28
CA LEU A 86 -6.49 4.67 18.83
C LEU A 86 -7.97 4.70 19.23
N ILE A 87 -8.39 5.70 19.99
CA ILE A 87 -9.79 5.83 20.42
C ILE A 87 -10.70 6.02 19.21
N SER A 88 -10.34 6.90 18.26
CA SER A 88 -11.17 7.15 17.08
C SER A 88 -11.30 5.91 16.19
N VAL A 89 -10.18 5.22 15.93
CA VAL A 89 -10.15 3.97 15.17
C VAL A 89 -10.98 2.90 15.86
N GLY A 90 -10.76 2.70 17.16
CA GLY A 90 -11.46 1.70 17.95
C GLY A 90 -12.97 1.95 18.02
N SER A 91 -13.38 3.20 18.23
CA SER A 91 -14.80 3.59 18.25
C SER A 91 -15.46 3.37 16.90
N VAL A 92 -14.85 3.85 15.81
CA VAL A 92 -15.42 3.69 14.47
C VAL A 92 -15.52 2.21 14.10
N LEU A 93 -14.47 1.42 14.33
CA LEU A 93 -14.49 -0.03 14.03
C LEU A 93 -15.50 -0.81 14.86
N SER A 94 -15.78 -0.37 16.09
CA SER A 94 -16.74 -1.05 16.97
C SER A 94 -18.15 -1.12 16.38
N GLU A 95 -18.51 -0.19 15.49
CA GLU A 95 -19.81 -0.16 14.81
C GLU A 95 -19.95 -1.20 13.70
N PHE A 96 -18.83 -1.72 13.18
CA PHE A 96 -18.83 -2.60 11.99
C PHE A 96 -18.55 -4.07 12.30
N LEU A 97 -17.95 -4.37 13.46
CA LEU A 97 -17.34 -5.69 13.65
C LEU A 97 -18.23 -6.71 14.37
N GLU A 98 -19.20 -6.33 15.21
CA GLU A 98 -19.95 -7.32 16.00
C GLU A 98 -21.37 -6.86 16.39
N ASP A 99 -22.42 -7.31 15.68
CA ASP A 99 -23.84 -7.04 15.99
C ASP A 99 -24.31 -7.45 17.40
N GLN A 100 -23.50 -8.24 18.14
CA GLN A 100 -23.87 -8.79 19.45
C GLN A 100 -22.87 -8.52 20.58
N LYS A 101 -21.81 -7.73 20.35
CA LYS A 101 -20.85 -7.41 21.41
C LYS A 101 -20.85 -5.93 21.75
N SER A 102 -20.54 -5.62 23.00
CA SER A 102 -20.50 -4.24 23.48
C SER A 102 -19.35 -3.48 22.80
N PRO A 103 -19.57 -2.25 22.27
CA PRO A 103 -18.50 -1.38 21.79
C PRO A 103 -17.37 -1.19 22.81
N GLN A 104 -17.70 -1.19 24.11
CA GLN A 104 -16.74 -1.10 25.19
C GLN A 104 -15.85 -2.35 25.27
N GLU A 105 -16.40 -3.54 25.03
CA GLU A 105 -15.64 -4.79 25.03
C GLU A 105 -14.72 -4.90 23.80
N PHE A 106 -15.16 -4.39 22.65
CA PHE A 106 -14.28 -4.24 21.50
C PHE A 106 -13.10 -3.31 21.81
N LEU A 107 -13.38 -2.10 22.31
CA LEU A 107 -12.34 -1.14 22.70
C LEU A 107 -11.35 -1.72 23.72
N ASN A 108 -11.85 -2.45 24.72
CA ASN A 108 -11.00 -3.12 25.71
C ASN A 108 -10.02 -4.11 25.05
N ARG A 109 -10.52 -5.01 24.19
CA ARG A 109 -9.67 -5.97 23.47
C ARG A 109 -8.70 -5.28 22.50
N PHE A 110 -9.17 -4.25 21.80
CA PHE A 110 -8.36 -3.46 20.88
C PHE A 110 -7.17 -2.80 21.59
N LEU A 111 -7.40 -2.11 22.71
CA LEU A 111 -6.34 -1.46 23.47
C LEU A 111 -5.40 -2.45 24.16
N GLN A 112 -5.91 -3.60 24.63
CA GLN A 112 -5.06 -4.69 25.12
C GLN A 112 -4.13 -5.22 24.03
N SER A 113 -4.64 -5.42 22.82
CA SER A 113 -3.83 -5.87 21.67
C SER A 113 -2.78 -4.84 21.28
N TRP A 114 -3.13 -3.55 21.29
CA TRP A 114 -2.18 -2.48 21.00
C TRP A 114 -1.03 -2.45 22.02
N ALA A 115 -1.35 -2.55 23.33
CA ALA A 115 -0.34 -2.54 24.39
C ALA A 115 0.66 -3.72 24.31
N GLN A 116 0.29 -4.83 23.68
CA GLN A 116 1.15 -6.02 23.52
C GLN A 116 2.07 -5.94 22.28
N ALA A 117 1.72 -5.10 21.30
CA ALA A 117 2.41 -5.06 20.01
C ALA A 117 3.86 -4.52 20.08
N GLU A 118 4.23 -3.82 21.17
CA GLU A 118 5.57 -3.25 21.36
C GLU A 118 6.62 -4.24 21.88
N THR A 119 6.25 -5.49 22.16
CA THR A 119 7.15 -6.46 22.81
C THR A 119 8.13 -7.16 21.87
N GLU A 120 8.03 -6.99 20.54
CA GLU A 120 8.98 -7.52 19.56
C GLU A 120 9.94 -6.44 19.03
N VAL A 121 10.67 -5.77 19.93
CA VAL A 121 11.91 -5.10 19.51
C VAL A 121 12.91 -6.21 19.19
N LYS A 122 13.07 -6.52 17.90
CA LYS A 122 14.12 -7.40 17.40
C LYS A 122 15.45 -6.95 18.02
N THR A 123 15.96 -7.75 18.94
CA THR A 123 17.35 -7.71 19.39
C THR A 123 18.22 -8.22 18.24
N GLY A 124 18.25 -7.44 17.16
CA GLY A 124 19.23 -7.58 16.10
C GLY A 124 20.56 -7.16 16.68
N LYS A 125 21.33 -8.14 17.14
CA LYS A 125 22.76 -8.05 17.39
C LYS A 125 23.38 -7.36 16.16
N LEU A 126 23.77 -6.09 16.29
CA LEU A 126 24.72 -5.51 15.34
C LEU A 126 26.05 -6.23 15.62
N PHE A 127 26.52 -6.94 14.60
CA PHE A 127 27.88 -7.43 14.52
C PHE A 127 28.87 -6.28 14.61
#